data_AF-A0A7G5C999-F1
#
_entry.id   AF-A0A7G5C999-F1
#
_cell.length_a   1.000
_cell.length_b   1.000
_cell.length_c   1.000
_cell.angle_alpha   90.00
_cell.angle_beta   90.00
_cell.angle_gamma   90.00
#
_symmetry.space_group_name_H-M   'P 1'
#
loop_
_entity.id
_entity.type
_entity.pdbx_description
1 polymer ?
#
loop_
_entity_poly.entity_id
_entity_poly.type
_entity_poly.pdbx_seq_one_letter_code
_entity_poly.pdbx_strand_id
1 'polypeptide(L)'
;MNDTQQKYIGWFLIILLFASYITINNIVFLKINQQKSDDNIKVLTENIDELKMVLEVNQSRTEKRIFDLKRSQHTQCEQGDNNSRCKNLVKLLLLVVKMKNSLLREAKFDNHINSIKPLISELDDLEIENAMNELENLKEINTLRELKLSFEKTINTIYYNKSTLSKKIISNWIKVDDRNDPLRIKFAEIEESINDNDWQSIATIIGDLAHPEFKPWLNKLNVFIAASKNISTIYHHLLQYIS
;
A
#
# COMPACT_ATOMS: atom_id res chain seq x y z
N MET A 1 39.80 14.14 -54.71
CA MET A 1 39.42 13.36 -53.51
C MET A 1 39.63 11.90 -53.83
N ASN A 2 40.35 11.14 -53.01
CA ASN A 2 40.69 9.76 -53.33
C ASN A 2 39.43 8.86 -53.21
N ASP A 3 39.25 7.88 -54.08
CA ASP A 3 38.03 7.03 -54.14
C ASP A 3 37.70 6.37 -52.80
N THR A 4 38.73 6.06 -52.01
CA THR A 4 38.63 5.55 -50.65
C THR A 4 37.98 6.56 -49.70
N GLN A 5 38.37 7.83 -49.75
CA GLN A 5 37.78 8.88 -48.90
C GLN A 5 36.31 9.13 -49.24
N GLN A 6 35.95 9.08 -50.52
CA GLN A 6 34.57 9.26 -50.96
C GLN A 6 33.67 8.10 -50.50
N LYS A 7 34.18 6.86 -50.49
CA LYS A 7 33.48 5.71 -49.91
C LYS A 7 33.30 5.84 -48.40
N TYR A 8 34.33 6.28 -47.65
CA TYR A 8 34.21 6.47 -46.20
C TYR A 8 33.21 7.57 -45.82
N ILE A 9 33.19 8.67 -46.57
CA ILE A 9 32.20 9.74 -46.37
C ILE A 9 30.78 9.24 -46.69
N GLY A 10 30.62 8.45 -47.75
CA GLY A 10 29.33 7.82 -48.09
C GLY A 10 28.81 6.91 -46.98
N TRP A 11 29.66 6.03 -46.44
CA TRP A 11 29.29 5.16 -45.31
C TRP A 11 29.01 5.95 -44.04
N PHE A 12 29.77 7.01 -43.76
CA PHE A 12 29.53 7.88 -42.61
C PHE A 12 28.15 8.57 -42.70
N LEU A 13 27.77 9.07 -43.87
CA LEU A 13 26.45 9.69 -44.09
C LEU A 13 25.31 8.69 -43.95
N ILE A 14 25.48 7.45 -44.43
CA ILE A 14 24.49 6.38 -44.25
C ILE A 14 24.30 6.05 -42.76
N ILE A 15 25.40 5.91 -42.01
CA ILE A 15 25.34 5.65 -40.56
C ILE A 15 24.68 6.82 -39.82
N LEU A 16 24.96 8.06 -40.22
CA LEU A 16 24.35 9.27 -39.64
C LEU A 16 22.84 9.32 -39.90
N LEU A 17 22.39 8.91 -41.10
CA LEU A 17 20.96 8.82 -41.44
C LEU A 17 20.25 7.72 -40.65
N PHE A 18 20.89 6.57 -40.45
CA PHE A 18 20.33 5.51 -39.60
C PHE A 18 20.27 5.92 -38.13
N ALA A 19 21.31 6.57 -37.61
CA ALA A 19 21.34 7.05 -36.23
C ALA A 19 20.26 8.13 -35.98
N SER A 20 20.10 9.07 -36.91
CA SER A 20 19.06 10.11 -36.81
C SER A 20 17.65 9.53 -36.93
N TYR A 21 17.42 8.54 -37.81
CA TYR A 21 16.13 7.85 -37.89
C TYR A 21 15.76 7.13 -36.59
N ILE A 22 16.70 6.40 -35.98
CA ILE A 22 16.48 5.72 -34.69
C ILE A 22 16.19 6.73 -33.57
N THR A 23 16.91 7.86 -33.56
CA THR A 23 16.74 8.90 -32.54
C THR A 23 15.38 9.57 -32.66
N ILE A 24 14.93 9.90 -33.87
CA ILE A 24 13.62 10.50 -34.13
C ILE A 24 12.49 9.53 -33.77
N ASN A 25 12.61 8.26 -34.15
CA ASN A 25 11.56 7.26 -33.87
C ASN A 25 11.43 7.00 -32.36
N ASN A 26 12.54 6.99 -31.62
CA ASN A 26 12.53 6.90 -30.16
C ASN A 26 11.94 8.15 -29.50
N ILE A 27 12.22 9.36 -30.02
CA ILE A 27 11.63 10.60 -29.49
C ILE A 27 10.12 10.64 -29.74
N VAL A 28 9.65 10.24 -30.93
CA VAL A 28 8.22 10.18 -31.26
C VAL A 28 7.51 9.13 -30.40
N PHE A 29 8.11 7.96 -30.21
CA PHE A 29 7.59 6.92 -29.31
C PHE A 29 7.54 7.38 -27.85
N LEU A 30 8.60 8.05 -27.36
CA LEU A 30 8.63 8.65 -26.02
C LEU A 30 7.57 9.73 -25.85
N LYS A 31 7.37 10.59 -26.85
CA LYS A 31 6.38 11.68 -26.82
C LYS A 31 4.94 11.16 -26.84
N ILE A 32 4.66 10.11 -27.62
CA ILE A 32 3.34 9.45 -27.66
C ILE A 32 3.06 8.73 -26.33
N ASN A 33 4.06 8.07 -25.72
CA ASN A 33 3.91 7.46 -24.39
C ASN A 33 3.79 8.50 -23.27
N GLN A 34 4.45 9.65 -23.36
CA GLN A 34 4.29 10.76 -22.42
C GLN A 34 2.87 11.36 -22.49
N GLN A 35 2.35 11.60 -23.70
CA GLN A 35 1.01 12.17 -23.87
C GLN A 35 -0.09 11.21 -23.36
N LYS A 36 0.09 9.89 -23.54
CA LYS A 36 -0.80 8.87 -22.99
C LYS A 36 -0.62 8.68 -21.48
N SER A 37 0.59 8.90 -20.94
CA SER A 37 0.82 8.88 -19.50
C SER A 37 0.25 10.09 -18.80
N ASP A 38 0.27 11.27 -19.42
CA ASP A 38 -0.22 12.51 -18.80
C ASP A 38 -1.73 12.47 -18.62
N ASP A 39 -2.49 11.96 -19.59
CA ASP A 39 -3.94 11.74 -19.45
C ASP A 39 -4.25 10.69 -18.36
N ASN A 40 -3.51 9.58 -18.32
CA ASN A 40 -3.68 8.54 -17.29
C ASN A 40 -3.25 9.02 -15.89
N ILE A 41 -2.19 9.83 -15.79
CA ILE A 41 -1.73 10.42 -14.53
C ILE A 41 -2.73 11.46 -14.04
N LYS A 42 -3.34 12.24 -14.93
CA LYS A 42 -4.39 13.18 -14.58
C LYS A 42 -5.62 12.47 -14.03
N VAL A 43 -6.09 11.41 -14.70
CA VAL A 43 -7.21 10.58 -14.21
C VAL A 43 -6.86 9.89 -12.88
N LEU A 44 -5.63 9.38 -12.73
CA LEU A 44 -5.18 8.78 -11.48
C LEU A 44 -5.06 9.81 -10.34
N THR A 45 -4.64 11.04 -10.64
CA THR A 45 -4.53 12.13 -9.66
C THR A 45 -5.92 12.60 -9.26
N GLU A 46 -6.86 12.72 -10.20
CA GLU A 46 -8.28 13.00 -9.92
C GLU A 46 -8.90 11.89 -9.06
N ASN A 47 -8.64 10.62 -9.34
CA ASN A 47 -9.12 9.49 -8.53
C ASN A 47 -8.47 9.45 -7.13
N ILE A 48 -7.18 9.79 -7.01
CA ILE A 48 -6.48 9.88 -5.71
C ILE A 48 -7.00 11.07 -4.91
N ASP A 49 -7.27 12.20 -5.55
CA ASP A 49 -7.85 13.38 -4.91
C ASP A 49 -9.29 13.10 -4.48
N GLU A 50 -10.06 12.35 -5.27
CA GLU A 50 -11.40 11.88 -4.90
C GLU A 50 -11.34 10.89 -3.72
N LEU A 51 -10.44 9.91 -3.75
CA LEU A 51 -10.20 8.98 -2.64
C LEU A 51 -9.76 9.73 -1.37
N LYS A 52 -8.86 10.70 -1.51
CA LYS A 52 -8.37 11.56 -0.42
C LYS A 52 -9.51 12.40 0.13
N MET A 53 -10.36 12.97 -0.72
CA MET A 53 -11.59 13.65 -0.32
C MET A 53 -12.53 12.70 0.43
N VAL A 54 -12.77 11.49 -0.07
CA VAL A 54 -13.62 10.50 0.59
C VAL A 54 -13.05 10.09 1.96
N LEU A 55 -11.73 9.98 2.06
CA LEU A 55 -11.02 9.73 3.32
C LEU A 55 -11.10 10.91 4.29
N GLU A 56 -10.93 12.14 3.81
CA GLU A 56 -11.08 13.36 4.61
C GLU A 56 -12.54 13.58 5.03
N VAL A 57 -13.51 13.21 4.18
CA VAL A 57 -14.94 13.20 4.49
C VAL A 57 -15.26 12.12 5.52
N ASN A 58 -14.68 10.92 5.41
CA ASN A 58 -14.88 9.86 6.39
C ASN A 58 -14.19 10.18 7.72
N GLN A 59 -13.00 10.77 7.67
CA GLN A 59 -12.29 11.25 8.85
C GLN A 59 -13.07 12.38 9.51
N SER A 60 -13.51 13.39 8.77
CA SER A 60 -14.32 14.50 9.30
C SER A 60 -15.70 14.03 9.78
N ARG A 61 -16.31 13.01 9.15
CA ARG A 61 -17.54 12.37 9.63
C ARG A 61 -17.30 11.58 10.91
N THR A 62 -16.15 10.96 11.06
CA THR A 62 -15.72 10.27 12.28
C THR A 62 -15.42 11.29 13.38
N GLU A 63 -14.70 12.36 13.09
CA GLU A 63 -14.42 13.48 14.00
C GLU A 63 -15.71 14.20 14.40
N LYS A 64 -16.63 14.42 13.46
CA LYS A 64 -17.96 14.98 13.71
C LYS A 64 -18.79 14.03 14.57
N ARG A 65 -18.76 12.72 14.34
CA ARG A 65 -19.42 11.74 15.23
C ARG A 65 -18.80 11.73 16.62
N ILE A 66 -17.47 11.80 16.73
CA ILE A 66 -16.76 11.94 18.01
C ILE A 66 -17.16 13.24 18.70
N PHE A 67 -17.29 14.34 17.95
CA PHE A 67 -17.69 15.65 18.45
C PHE A 67 -19.18 15.69 18.86
N ASP A 68 -20.08 15.14 18.05
CA ASP A 68 -21.51 15.03 18.32
C ASP A 68 -21.75 14.11 19.52
N LEU A 69 -20.94 13.07 19.67
CA LEU A 69 -20.97 12.17 20.83
C LEU A 69 -20.38 12.84 22.08
N LYS A 70 -19.36 13.70 21.95
CA LYS A 70 -18.89 14.59 23.03
C LYS A 70 -19.94 15.63 23.41
N ARG A 71 -20.73 16.11 22.45
CA ARG A 71 -21.83 17.08 22.64
C ARG A 71 -23.07 16.43 23.26
N SER A 72 -23.40 15.20 22.88
CA SER A 72 -24.48 14.40 23.50
C SER A 72 -24.11 14.00 24.93
N GLN A 73 -22.83 13.70 25.19
CA GLN A 73 -22.30 13.52 26.56
C GLN A 73 -22.43 14.79 27.42
N HIS A 74 -22.29 15.98 26.83
CA HIS A 74 -22.49 17.24 27.56
C HIS A 74 -23.96 17.49 27.93
N THR A 75 -24.91 16.91 27.19
CA THR A 75 -26.35 17.00 27.45
C THR A 75 -26.88 15.86 28.34
N GLN A 76 -26.15 14.76 28.49
CA GLN A 76 -26.45 13.65 29.42
C GLN A 76 -25.64 13.68 30.73
N CYS A 77 -24.92 14.78 30.99
CA CYS A 77 -23.87 14.87 32.03
C CYS A 77 -24.37 14.84 33.49
N GLU A 78 -25.67 14.62 33.75
CA GLU A 78 -26.22 14.64 35.10
C GLU A 78 -26.44 13.26 35.76
N GLN A 79 -26.30 12.12 35.08
CA GLN A 79 -26.59 10.82 35.74
C GLN A 79 -25.66 9.64 35.35
N GLY A 80 -24.75 9.28 36.27
CA GLY A 80 -24.33 7.89 36.52
C GLY A 80 -23.15 7.28 35.72
N ASP A 81 -22.78 6.07 36.14
CA ASP A 81 -21.67 5.19 35.69
C ASP A 81 -21.60 4.94 34.17
N ASN A 82 -22.68 5.24 33.44
CA ASN A 82 -22.77 5.13 31.98
C ASN A 82 -21.77 6.05 31.23
N ASN A 83 -21.32 7.14 31.86
CA ASN A 83 -20.38 8.10 31.26
C ASN A 83 -18.97 7.51 31.10
N SER A 84 -18.52 6.67 32.04
CA SER A 84 -17.19 6.04 31.99
C SER A 84 -17.11 5.01 30.86
N ARG A 85 -18.14 4.16 30.73
CA ARG A 85 -18.27 3.15 29.68
C ARG A 85 -18.31 3.76 28.28
N CYS A 86 -19.10 4.82 28.08
CA CYS A 86 -19.16 5.53 26.79
C CYS A 86 -17.80 6.15 26.42
N LYS A 87 -17.11 6.76 27.38
CA LYS A 87 -15.76 7.32 27.18
C LYS A 87 -14.73 6.24 26.82
N ASN A 88 -14.81 5.07 27.45
CA ASN A 88 -13.92 3.94 27.16
C ASN A 88 -14.17 3.36 25.77
N LEU A 89 -15.43 3.23 25.34
CA LEU A 89 -15.80 2.81 23.99
C LEU A 89 -15.25 3.76 22.92
N VAL A 90 -15.39 5.08 23.11
CA VAL A 90 -14.83 6.09 22.18
C VAL A 90 -13.31 5.98 22.11
N LYS A 91 -12.65 5.82 23.26
CA LYS A 91 -11.20 5.66 23.34
C LYS A 91 -10.76 4.39 22.61
N LEU A 92 -11.46 3.28 22.79
CA LEU A 92 -11.23 2.02 22.10
C LEU A 92 -11.31 2.19 20.58
N LEU A 93 -12.42 2.73 20.07
CA LEU A 93 -12.61 2.97 18.64
C LEU A 93 -11.51 3.84 18.05
N LEU A 94 -11.13 4.91 18.75
CA LEU A 94 -10.05 5.79 18.31
C LEU A 94 -8.71 5.04 18.19
N LEU A 95 -8.36 4.23 19.19
CA LEU A 95 -7.12 3.45 19.18
C LEU A 95 -7.13 2.38 18.08
N VAL A 96 -8.26 1.71 17.85
CA VAL A 96 -8.42 0.72 16.77
C VAL A 96 -8.30 1.36 15.39
N VAL A 97 -8.91 2.55 15.19
CA VAL A 97 -8.78 3.33 13.96
C VAL A 97 -7.33 3.77 13.74
N LYS A 98 -6.63 4.21 14.80
CA LYS A 98 -5.20 4.55 14.72
C LYS A 98 -4.35 3.35 14.30
N MET A 99 -4.58 2.17 14.87
CA MET A 99 -3.88 0.94 14.46
C MET A 99 -4.14 0.62 12.98
N LYS A 100 -5.39 0.71 12.52
CA LYS A 100 -5.73 0.49 11.10
C LYS A 100 -5.00 1.47 10.19
N ASN A 101 -5.00 2.76 10.53
CA ASN A 101 -4.34 3.79 9.75
C ASN A 101 -2.83 3.61 9.72
N SER A 102 -2.22 3.28 10.86
CA SER A 102 -0.79 3.02 10.95
C SER A 102 -0.39 1.81 10.09
N LEU A 103 -1.18 0.73 10.14
CA LEU A 103 -0.99 -0.47 9.31
C LEU A 103 -0.98 -0.14 7.82
N LEU A 104 -1.86 0.77 7.36
CA LEU A 104 -2.00 1.11 5.95
C LEU A 104 -1.03 2.18 5.45
N ARG A 105 -0.55 3.10 6.31
CA ARG A 105 0.09 4.35 5.82
C ARG A 105 1.45 4.66 6.44
N GLU A 106 1.71 4.18 7.63
CA GLU A 106 2.90 4.61 8.36
C GLU A 106 4.14 3.81 7.97
N ALA A 107 5.31 4.30 8.38
CA ALA A 107 6.56 3.60 8.16
C ALA A 107 6.77 2.42 9.13
N LYS A 108 5.99 2.38 10.22
CA LYS A 108 6.03 1.36 11.25
C LYS A 108 4.65 1.25 11.88
N PHE A 109 4.25 0.03 12.22
CA PHE A 109 3.00 -0.22 12.90
C PHE A 109 3.00 0.33 14.33
N ASP A 110 2.08 1.24 14.62
CA ASP A 110 1.80 1.77 15.94
C ASP A 110 0.90 0.79 16.70
N ASN A 111 1.54 -0.05 17.50
CA ASN A 111 0.88 -1.11 18.23
C ASN A 111 0.21 -0.57 19.50
N HIS A 112 -1.11 -0.42 19.47
CA HIS A 112 -1.92 0.00 20.62
C HIS A 112 -2.50 -1.17 21.44
N ILE A 113 -2.06 -2.41 21.22
CA ILE A 113 -2.57 -3.62 21.92
C ILE A 113 -2.60 -3.43 23.44
N ASN A 114 -1.47 -3.03 24.03
CA ASN A 114 -1.37 -2.84 25.49
C ASN A 114 -2.29 -1.74 26.03
N SER A 115 -2.66 -0.76 25.20
CA SER A 115 -3.58 0.32 25.58
C SER A 115 -5.05 -0.07 25.43
N ILE A 116 -5.35 -0.97 24.51
CA ILE A 116 -6.69 -1.45 24.17
C ILE A 116 -7.12 -2.61 25.07
N LYS A 117 -6.20 -3.53 25.39
CA LYS A 117 -6.46 -4.76 26.16
C LYS A 117 -7.25 -4.55 27.46
N PRO A 118 -6.88 -3.62 28.37
CA PRO A 118 -7.65 -3.41 29.60
C PRO A 118 -9.04 -2.82 29.36
N LEU A 119 -9.26 -2.14 28.23
CA LEU A 119 -10.54 -1.56 27.88
C LEU A 119 -11.47 -2.61 27.25
N ILE A 120 -10.92 -3.59 26.52
CA ILE A 120 -11.68 -4.71 25.95
C ILE A 120 -12.25 -5.62 27.04
N SER A 121 -11.48 -5.90 28.09
CA SER A 121 -11.93 -6.78 29.18
C SER A 121 -13.18 -6.27 29.92
N GLU A 122 -13.53 -4.99 29.76
CA GLU A 122 -14.76 -4.41 30.31
C GLU A 122 -16.00 -4.69 29.45
N LEU A 123 -15.83 -5.19 28.21
CA LEU A 123 -16.91 -5.39 27.23
C LEU A 123 -17.52 -6.79 27.25
N ASP A 124 -16.79 -7.79 27.77
CA ASP A 124 -17.19 -9.22 27.78
C ASP A 124 -17.59 -9.73 26.37
N ASP A 125 -16.85 -9.29 25.35
CA ASP A 125 -17.05 -9.71 23.94
C ASP A 125 -15.97 -10.70 23.53
N LEU A 126 -16.36 -11.97 23.42
CA LEU A 126 -15.47 -13.07 23.09
C LEU A 126 -14.81 -12.90 21.71
N GLU A 127 -15.50 -12.32 20.73
CA GLU A 127 -14.94 -12.12 19.38
C GLU A 127 -13.88 -11.02 19.39
N ILE A 128 -14.12 -9.94 20.13
CA ILE A 128 -13.12 -8.89 20.35
C ILE A 128 -11.90 -9.46 21.09
N GLU A 129 -12.11 -10.25 22.15
CA GLU A 129 -11.01 -10.86 22.91
C GLU A 129 -10.17 -11.83 22.07
N ASN A 130 -10.82 -12.69 21.28
CA ASN A 130 -10.14 -13.62 20.38
C ASN A 130 -9.30 -12.87 19.33
N ALA A 131 -9.89 -11.86 18.68
CA ALA A 131 -9.18 -11.05 17.69
C ALA A 131 -7.99 -10.30 18.31
N MET A 132 -8.13 -9.86 19.56
CA MET A 132 -7.08 -9.19 20.30
C MET A 132 -5.91 -10.14 20.65
N ASN A 133 -6.23 -11.35 21.10
CA ASN A 133 -5.23 -12.38 21.41
C ASN A 133 -4.45 -12.79 20.15
N GLU A 134 -5.14 -12.94 19.01
CA GLU A 134 -4.50 -13.20 17.72
C GLU A 134 -3.51 -12.07 17.35
N LEU A 135 -3.91 -10.80 17.51
CA LEU A 135 -3.03 -9.65 17.28
C LEU A 135 -1.79 -9.64 18.18
N GLU A 136 -1.94 -9.99 19.46
CA GLU A 136 -0.84 -10.04 20.44
C GLU A 136 0.19 -11.13 20.09
N ASN A 137 -0.26 -12.23 19.50
CA ASN A 137 0.59 -13.34 19.09
C ASN A 137 1.38 -13.07 17.79
N LEU A 138 1.06 -11.99 17.06
CA LEU A 138 1.82 -11.60 15.87
C LEU A 138 3.16 -10.97 16.27
N LYS A 139 4.27 -11.60 15.87
CA LYS A 139 5.62 -11.17 16.23
C LYS A 139 6.02 -9.82 15.66
N GLU A 140 5.89 -9.65 14.35
CA GLU A 140 6.32 -8.46 13.63
C GLU A 140 5.28 -8.14 12.55
N ILE A 141 4.54 -7.05 12.77
CA ILE A 141 3.52 -6.58 11.84
C ILE A 141 4.17 -5.51 10.96
N ASN A 142 4.39 -5.86 9.68
CA ASN A 142 4.83 -4.89 8.70
C ASN A 142 3.64 -4.06 8.21
N THR A 143 3.84 -2.77 8.02
CA THR A 143 2.88 -1.88 7.36
C THR A 143 2.79 -2.17 5.85
N LEU A 144 1.73 -1.68 5.19
CA LEU A 144 1.59 -1.74 3.74
C LEU A 144 2.79 -1.10 3.02
N ARG A 145 3.33 -0.01 3.59
CA ARG A 145 4.54 0.65 3.08
C ARG A 145 5.76 -0.26 3.18
N GLU A 146 5.96 -0.94 4.30
CA GLU A 146 7.07 -1.89 4.47
C GLU A 146 6.91 -3.13 3.56
N LEU A 147 5.68 -3.58 3.35
CA LEU A 147 5.38 -4.64 2.38
C LEU A 147 5.75 -4.22 0.96
N LYS A 148 5.43 -2.98 0.56
CA LYS A 148 5.81 -2.42 -0.74
C LYS A 148 7.33 -2.35 -0.91
N LEU A 149 8.03 -1.81 0.08
CA LEU A 149 9.50 -1.70 0.05
C LEU A 149 10.18 -3.07 0.00
N SER A 150 9.67 -4.04 0.75
CA SER A 150 10.21 -5.39 0.74
C SER A 150 9.88 -6.16 -0.55
N PHE A 151 8.71 -5.92 -1.15
CA PHE A 151 8.36 -6.46 -2.47
C PHE A 151 9.30 -5.93 -3.56
N GLU A 152 9.52 -4.62 -3.59
CA GLU A 152 10.47 -3.97 -4.52
C GLU A 152 11.89 -4.50 -4.32
N LYS A 153 12.31 -4.73 -3.09
CA LYS A 153 13.61 -5.35 -2.81
C LYS A 153 13.70 -6.76 -3.41
N THR A 154 12.64 -7.55 -3.30
CA THR A 154 12.57 -8.89 -3.88
C THR A 154 12.64 -8.85 -5.41
N ILE A 155 11.90 -7.94 -6.06
CA ILE A 155 11.98 -7.73 -7.52
C ILE A 155 13.43 -7.43 -7.93
N ASN A 156 14.07 -6.48 -7.24
CA ASN A 156 15.45 -6.10 -7.52
C ASN A 156 16.41 -7.29 -7.37
N THR A 157 16.21 -8.14 -6.35
CA THR A 157 17.01 -9.37 -6.19
C THR A 157 16.78 -10.37 -7.33
N ILE A 158 15.54 -10.59 -7.76
CA ILE A 158 15.21 -11.47 -8.89
C ILE A 158 15.92 -10.99 -10.16
N TYR A 159 15.81 -9.69 -10.48
CA TYR A 159 16.44 -9.13 -11.67
C TYR A 159 17.95 -9.13 -11.59
N TYR A 160 18.52 -8.81 -10.42
CA TYR A 160 19.95 -8.91 -10.20
C TYR A 160 20.43 -10.35 -10.46
N ASN A 161 19.76 -11.35 -9.91
CA ASN A 161 20.15 -12.76 -10.08
C ASN A 161 20.08 -13.23 -11.53
N LYS A 162 19.09 -12.76 -12.31
CA LYS A 162 18.92 -13.09 -13.74
C LYS A 162 19.81 -12.26 -14.68
N SER A 163 20.49 -11.23 -14.18
CA SER A 163 21.24 -10.29 -15.01
C SER A 163 22.68 -10.74 -15.30
N THR A 164 23.22 -10.32 -16.45
CA THR A 164 24.62 -10.53 -16.83
C THR A 164 25.56 -9.69 -15.95
N LEU A 165 26.85 -10.05 -15.86
CA LEU A 165 27.84 -9.30 -15.06
C LEU A 165 27.88 -7.80 -15.40
N SER A 166 27.79 -7.46 -16.69
CA SER A 166 27.71 -6.05 -17.14
C SER A 166 26.45 -5.35 -16.64
N LYS A 167 25.29 -6.02 -16.69
CA LYS A 167 24.03 -5.48 -16.14
C LYS A 167 24.06 -5.37 -14.62
N LYS A 168 24.70 -6.30 -13.90
CA LYS A 168 24.92 -6.22 -12.45
C LYS A 168 25.73 -4.97 -12.08
N ILE A 169 26.83 -4.76 -12.78
CA ILE A 169 27.68 -3.57 -12.60
C ILE A 169 26.84 -2.32 -12.86
N ILE A 170 26.11 -2.22 -13.98
CA ILE A 170 25.30 -1.04 -14.31
C ILE A 170 24.15 -0.83 -13.31
N SER A 171 23.51 -1.89 -12.82
CA SER A 171 22.40 -1.81 -11.86
C SER A 171 22.79 -1.23 -10.49
N ASN A 172 24.08 -1.29 -10.14
CA ASN A 172 24.59 -0.63 -8.94
C ASN A 172 24.64 0.91 -9.10
N TRP A 173 24.63 1.41 -10.34
CA TRP A 173 24.80 2.84 -10.66
C TRP A 173 23.50 3.48 -11.14
N ILE A 174 22.66 2.73 -11.86
CA ILE A 174 21.40 3.20 -12.43
C ILE A 174 20.29 2.19 -12.13
N LYS A 175 19.30 2.60 -11.36
CA LYS A 175 18.03 1.88 -11.22
C LYS A 175 17.07 2.35 -12.30
N VAL A 176 16.69 1.45 -13.20
CA VAL A 176 15.63 1.70 -14.18
C VAL A 176 14.32 1.23 -13.57
N ASP A 177 13.38 2.17 -13.41
CA ASP A 177 12.07 1.93 -12.82
C ASP A 177 11.05 1.67 -13.94
N ASP A 178 10.86 0.41 -14.34
CA ASP A 178 9.81 0.07 -15.30
C ASP A 178 8.46 0.01 -14.59
N ARG A 179 7.58 0.96 -14.90
CA ARG A 179 6.22 1.01 -14.32
C ARG A 179 5.29 -0.07 -14.90
N ASN A 180 5.64 -0.65 -16.05
CA ASN A 180 4.86 -1.71 -16.71
C ASN A 180 5.38 -3.11 -16.35
N ASP A 181 6.24 -3.20 -15.34
CA ASP A 181 6.75 -4.46 -14.83
C ASP A 181 5.61 -5.36 -14.34
N PRO A 182 5.50 -6.62 -14.84
CA PRO A 182 4.41 -7.51 -14.46
C PRO A 182 4.32 -7.80 -12.96
N LEU A 183 5.44 -7.83 -12.23
CA LEU A 183 5.42 -8.05 -10.78
C LEU A 183 4.91 -6.81 -10.05
N ARG A 184 5.23 -5.60 -10.53
CA ARG A 184 4.73 -4.35 -9.96
C ARG A 184 3.24 -4.14 -10.22
N ILE A 185 2.74 -4.55 -11.39
CA ILE A 185 1.31 -4.58 -11.69
C ILE A 185 0.60 -5.50 -10.68
N LYS A 186 1.11 -6.71 -10.43
CA LYS A 186 0.57 -7.61 -9.40
C LYS A 186 0.57 -6.99 -8.01
N PHE A 187 1.60 -6.23 -7.64
CA PHE A 187 1.58 -5.53 -6.35
C PHE A 187 0.51 -4.46 -6.29
N ALA A 188 0.27 -3.71 -7.37
CA ALA A 188 -0.81 -2.73 -7.43
C ALA A 188 -2.19 -3.39 -7.28
N GLU A 189 -2.41 -4.55 -7.92
CA GLU A 189 -3.64 -5.34 -7.75
C GLU A 189 -3.83 -5.83 -6.30
N ILE A 190 -2.74 -6.22 -5.62
CA ILE A 190 -2.76 -6.58 -4.20
C ILE A 190 -3.07 -5.35 -3.33
N GLU A 191 -2.47 -4.20 -3.63
CA GLU A 191 -2.70 -2.93 -2.91
C GLU A 191 -4.16 -2.48 -3.03
N GLU A 192 -4.75 -2.60 -4.23
CA GLU A 192 -6.18 -2.36 -4.49
C GLU A 192 -7.06 -3.34 -3.70
N SER A 193 -6.79 -4.64 -3.79
CA SER A 193 -7.55 -5.66 -3.07
C SER A 193 -7.46 -5.49 -1.54
N ILE A 194 -6.33 -5.01 -1.00
CA ILE A 194 -6.19 -4.68 0.43
C ILE A 194 -7.12 -3.53 0.82
N ASN A 195 -7.23 -2.49 -0.02
CA ASN A 195 -8.12 -1.37 0.24
C ASN A 195 -9.59 -1.79 0.23
N ASP A 196 -9.95 -2.71 -0.64
CA ASP A 196 -11.31 -3.26 -0.77
C ASP A 196 -11.62 -4.36 0.26
N ASN A 197 -10.62 -4.80 1.04
CA ASN A 197 -10.69 -5.96 1.94
C ASN A 197 -11.04 -7.27 1.20
N ASP A 198 -10.67 -7.38 -0.07
CA ASP A 198 -10.85 -8.57 -0.89
C ASP A 198 -9.69 -9.55 -0.69
N TRP A 199 -9.77 -10.32 0.39
CA TRP A 199 -8.76 -11.32 0.74
C TRP A 199 -8.70 -12.50 -0.23
N GLN A 200 -9.77 -12.75 -1.01
CA GLN A 200 -9.83 -13.87 -1.94
C GLN A 200 -9.10 -13.54 -3.25
N SER A 201 -9.25 -12.31 -3.74
CA SER A 201 -8.45 -11.81 -4.87
C SER A 201 -6.97 -11.80 -4.55
N ILE A 202 -6.59 -11.39 -3.33
CA ILE A 202 -5.18 -11.45 -2.87
C ILE A 202 -4.63 -12.89 -2.94
N ALA A 203 -5.37 -13.88 -2.46
CA ALA A 203 -4.94 -15.28 -2.51
C ALA A 203 -4.73 -15.77 -3.95
N THR A 204 -5.58 -15.32 -4.88
CA THR A 204 -5.48 -15.64 -6.31
C THR A 204 -4.22 -15.03 -6.92
N ILE A 205 -3.98 -13.74 -6.72
CA ILE A 205 -2.81 -13.01 -7.26
C ILE A 205 -1.50 -13.61 -6.70
N ILE A 206 -1.50 -13.98 -5.42
CA ILE A 206 -0.36 -14.67 -4.77
C ILE A 206 -0.09 -16.04 -5.37
N GLY A 207 -1.14 -16.80 -5.70
CA GLY A 207 -1.01 -18.11 -6.36
C GLY A 207 -0.18 -18.03 -7.64
N ASP A 208 -0.24 -16.90 -8.33
CA ASP A 208 0.48 -16.65 -9.57
C ASP A 208 1.92 -16.10 -9.36
N LEU A 209 2.34 -15.82 -8.11
CA LEU A 209 3.71 -15.44 -7.76
C LEU A 209 4.59 -16.70 -7.60
N ALA A 210 5.00 -17.28 -8.73
CA ALA A 210 5.77 -18.53 -8.76
C ALA A 210 7.26 -18.40 -8.34
N HIS A 211 7.75 -17.19 -8.05
CA HIS A 211 9.17 -17.00 -7.72
C HIS A 211 9.48 -17.33 -6.25
N PRO A 212 10.42 -18.25 -5.95
CA PRO A 212 10.73 -18.66 -4.58
C PRO A 212 11.27 -17.51 -3.72
N GLU A 213 11.85 -16.48 -4.34
CA GLU A 213 12.34 -15.28 -3.67
C GLU A 213 11.23 -14.51 -2.95
N PHE A 214 9.95 -14.68 -3.32
CA PHE A 214 8.82 -14.08 -2.61
C PHE A 214 8.43 -14.81 -1.34
N LYS A 215 8.95 -16.02 -1.04
CA LYS A 215 8.55 -16.78 0.15
C LYS A 215 8.67 -15.97 1.47
N PRO A 216 9.76 -15.24 1.74
CA PRO A 216 9.86 -14.40 2.94
C PRO A 216 8.87 -13.23 2.92
N TRP A 217 8.59 -12.67 1.75
CA TRP A 217 7.62 -11.59 1.59
C TRP A 217 6.18 -12.07 1.80
N LEU A 218 5.82 -13.26 1.31
CA LEU A 218 4.52 -13.87 1.52
C LEU A 218 4.24 -14.12 3.00
N ASN A 219 5.25 -14.53 3.78
CA ASN A 219 5.11 -14.66 5.23
C ASN A 219 4.75 -13.31 5.89
N LYS A 220 5.37 -12.21 5.45
CA LYS A 220 5.05 -10.86 5.95
C LYS A 220 3.64 -10.43 5.56
N LEU A 221 3.25 -10.70 4.31
CA LEU A 221 1.90 -10.42 3.84
C LEU A 221 0.83 -11.20 4.62
N ASN A 222 1.06 -12.47 4.92
CA ASN A 222 0.14 -13.27 5.73
C ASN A 222 -0.05 -12.69 7.13
N VAL A 223 1.04 -12.23 7.77
CA VAL A 223 0.96 -11.54 9.07
C VAL A 223 0.19 -10.23 8.97
N PHE A 224 0.42 -9.44 7.91
CA PHE A 224 -0.36 -8.22 7.65
C PHE A 224 -1.85 -8.49 7.45
N ILE A 225 -2.21 -9.51 6.68
CA ILE A 225 -3.61 -9.90 6.44
C ILE A 225 -4.25 -10.33 7.76
N ALA A 226 -3.57 -11.13 8.57
CA ALA A 226 -4.06 -11.53 9.89
C ALA A 226 -4.28 -10.30 10.78
N ALA A 227 -3.34 -9.36 10.80
CA ALA A 227 -3.49 -8.12 11.56
C ALA A 227 -4.69 -7.29 11.08
N SER A 228 -4.82 -7.09 9.76
CA SER A 228 -5.91 -6.31 9.17
C SER A 228 -7.29 -6.90 9.44
N LYS A 229 -7.42 -8.24 9.33
CA LYS A 229 -8.65 -8.96 9.64
C LYS A 229 -9.05 -8.78 11.09
N ASN A 230 -8.14 -9.03 12.03
CA ASN A 230 -8.45 -8.91 13.46
C ASN A 230 -8.77 -7.47 13.88
N ILE A 231 -8.05 -6.47 13.37
CA ILE A 231 -8.38 -5.04 13.60
C ILE A 231 -9.78 -4.72 13.07
N SER A 232 -10.15 -5.27 11.90
CA SER A 232 -11.47 -5.06 11.30
C SER A 232 -12.58 -5.75 12.10
N THR A 233 -12.34 -6.95 12.63
CA THR A 233 -13.26 -7.65 13.54
C THR A 233 -13.52 -6.80 14.79
N ILE A 234 -12.46 -6.34 15.46
CA ILE A 234 -12.58 -5.47 16.65
C ILE A 234 -13.37 -4.21 16.31
N TYR A 235 -13.05 -3.55 15.19
CA TYR A 235 -13.77 -2.34 14.76
C TYR A 235 -15.26 -2.61 14.52
N HIS A 236 -15.59 -3.69 13.81
CA HIS A 236 -16.98 -4.03 13.48
C HIS A 236 -17.81 -4.33 14.73
N HIS A 237 -17.26 -5.12 15.66
CA HIS A 237 -17.92 -5.42 16.93
C HIS A 237 -18.07 -4.16 17.79
N LEU A 238 -17.05 -3.31 17.88
CA LEU A 238 -17.15 -2.04 18.62
C LEU A 238 -18.25 -1.11 18.08
N LEU A 239 -18.52 -1.13 16.76
CA LEU A 239 -19.62 -0.35 16.17
C LEU A 239 -21.01 -0.81 16.64
N GLN A 240 -21.19 -2.08 17.01
CA GLN A 240 -22.45 -2.62 17.52
C GLN A 240 -22.82 -2.01 18.87
N TYR A 241 -21.83 -1.55 19.65
CA TYR A 241 -22.05 -0.86 20.93
C TYR A 241 -22.43 0.62 20.80
N ILE A 242 -22.37 1.18 19.58
CA ILE A 242 -22.70 2.59 19.31
C ILE A 242 -24.04 2.72 18.55
N SER A 243 -24.48 1.66 17.88
CA SER A 243 -25.75 1.63 17.13
C SER A 243 -26.93 1.43 18.07
#